data_AF-A0A5C3NV31-F1
#
_entry.id   AF-A0A5C3NV31-F1
#
_cell.length_a   1.000
_cell.length_b   1.000
_cell.length_c   1.000
_cell.angle_alpha   90.00
_cell.angle_beta   90.00
_cell.angle_gamma   90.00
#
_symmetry.space_group_name_H-M   'P 1'
#
loop_
_entity.id
_entity.type
_entity.pdbx_description
1 polymer ?
#
loop_
_entity_poly.entity_id
_entity_poly.type
_entity_poly.pdbx_seq_one_letter_code
_entity_poly.pdbx_strand_id
1 'polypeptide(L)'
;MRPKDASRMLPVPLVVEVMVNDKPVRALLDIGCMADFISTTITDQLKVKTEVLESPLPVYLAVQGSRLKINRVAEVNFKYQVIDCSCRFDVVNVDNYDMILGTPFLFQHQVAIGLNPTHISIGSVEPKDIEGEDTTVILSAAATVLTDTLERLREQLCGKAEDLCQDGARAELPLRRAINHTIPLIDENKVYSWRPSRCPDPLRPLWQEKRNMYLESEQWRMAS
;
A
#
# COMPACT_ATOMS: atom_id res chain seq x y z
N MET A 1 -19.09 27.05 8.63
CA MET A 1 -19.62 25.78 8.06
C MET A 1 -20.43 25.10 9.15
N ARG A 2 -21.74 24.86 8.95
CA ARG A 2 -22.55 24.14 9.95
C ARG A 2 -22.27 22.64 9.79
N PRO A 3 -21.89 21.91 10.86
CA PRO A 3 -21.74 20.47 10.80
C PRO A 3 -23.06 19.86 10.36
N LYS A 4 -23.04 19.00 9.34
CA LYS A 4 -24.22 18.20 9.00
C LYS A 4 -24.32 17.07 10.01
N ASP A 5 -25.56 16.75 10.39
CA ASP A 5 -25.84 15.55 11.16
C ASP A 5 -25.30 14.33 10.40
N ALA A 6 -24.60 13.45 11.11
CA ALA A 6 -23.90 12.31 10.54
C ALA A 6 -24.83 11.12 10.23
N SER A 7 -26.11 11.23 10.61
CA SER A 7 -27.11 10.22 10.38
C SER A 7 -27.33 9.97 8.87
N ARG A 8 -26.99 8.76 8.43
CA ARG A 8 -27.29 8.27 7.08
C ARG A 8 -27.74 6.82 7.16
N MET A 9 -28.77 6.46 6.41
CA MET A 9 -29.14 5.07 6.21
C MET A 9 -28.13 4.43 5.27
N LEU A 10 -27.64 3.25 5.64
CA LEU A 10 -26.72 2.45 4.85
C LEU A 10 -27.26 1.03 4.73
N PRO A 11 -27.13 0.38 3.55
CA PRO A 11 -27.37 -1.05 3.47
C PRO A 11 -26.38 -1.78 4.38
N VAL A 12 -26.86 -2.82 5.07
CA VAL A 12 -26.01 -3.69 5.87
C VAL A 12 -25.10 -4.53 4.97
N PRO A 13 -23.86 -4.81 5.39
CA PRO A 13 -22.97 -5.73 4.68
C PRO A 13 -23.61 -7.11 4.48
N LEU A 14 -23.22 -7.80 3.41
CA LEU A 14 -23.73 -9.12 3.08
C LEU A 14 -23.05 -10.18 3.92
N VAL A 15 -23.78 -10.69 4.91
CA VAL A 15 -23.31 -11.72 5.83
C VAL A 15 -24.18 -12.95 5.68
N VAL A 16 -23.55 -14.10 5.52
CA VAL A 16 -24.21 -15.39 5.38
C VAL A 16 -23.77 -16.34 6.50
N GLU A 17 -24.64 -17.27 6.86
CA GLU A 17 -24.28 -18.40 7.71
C GLU A 17 -23.73 -19.52 6.81
N VAL A 18 -22.54 -20.01 7.13
CA VAL A 18 -21.88 -21.14 6.45
C VAL A 18 -21.53 -22.20 7.49
N MET A 19 -21.29 -23.43 7.04
CA MET A 19 -20.83 -24.50 7.91
C MET A 19 -19.33 -24.74 7.71
N VAL A 20 -18.59 -24.75 8.81
CA VAL A 20 -17.17 -25.12 8.86
C VAL A 20 -17.04 -26.32 9.78
N ASN A 21 -16.60 -27.46 9.25
CA ASN A 21 -16.52 -28.73 9.99
C ASN A 21 -17.83 -29.03 10.76
N ASP A 22 -18.97 -28.89 10.06
CA ASP A 22 -20.32 -29.09 10.58
C ASP A 22 -20.72 -28.14 11.73
N LYS A 23 -20.06 -26.99 11.86
CA LYS A 23 -20.39 -25.93 12.83
C LYS A 23 -20.78 -24.64 12.10
N PRO A 24 -21.89 -23.98 12.50
CA PRO A 24 -22.31 -22.74 11.86
C PRO A 24 -21.37 -21.59 12.24
N VAL A 25 -20.98 -20.80 11.26
CA VAL A 25 -20.12 -19.61 11.42
C VAL A 25 -20.61 -18.47 10.51
N ARG A 26 -20.31 -17.23 10.89
CA ARG A 26 -20.74 -16.04 10.15
C ARG A 26 -19.66 -15.58 9.17
N ALA A 27 -19.97 -15.66 7.87
CA ALA A 27 -19.08 -15.26 6.81
C ALA A 27 -19.53 -13.95 6.13
N LEU A 28 -18.62 -12.99 5.99
CA LEU A 28 -18.81 -11.79 5.17
C LEU A 28 -18.54 -12.12 3.70
N LEU A 29 -19.43 -11.73 2.79
CA LEU A 29 -19.17 -11.74 1.35
C LEU A 29 -18.52 -10.42 0.95
N ASP A 30 -17.26 -10.46 0.49
CA ASP A 30 -16.49 -9.26 0.17
C ASP A 30 -15.84 -9.35 -1.22
N ILE A 31 -16.50 -8.73 -2.21
CA ILE A 31 -15.98 -8.59 -3.57
C ILE A 31 -14.70 -7.73 -3.64
N GLY A 32 -14.38 -6.97 -2.59
CA GLY A 32 -13.18 -6.13 -2.51
C GLY A 32 -11.99 -6.84 -1.87
N CYS A 33 -12.15 -8.08 -1.40
CA CYS A 33 -11.11 -8.83 -0.71
C CYS A 33 -10.43 -9.83 -1.64
N MET A 34 -9.13 -9.69 -1.88
CA MET A 34 -8.35 -10.54 -2.80
C MET A 34 -7.97 -11.92 -2.24
N ALA A 35 -8.47 -12.28 -1.05
CA ALA A 35 -8.17 -13.53 -0.38
C ALA A 35 -9.36 -14.01 0.46
N ASP A 36 -9.40 -15.31 0.76
CA ASP A 36 -10.40 -15.91 1.63
C ASP A 36 -9.82 -16.08 3.04
N PHE A 37 -10.51 -15.56 4.05
CA PHE A 37 -10.01 -15.52 5.42
C PHE A 37 -10.87 -16.31 6.39
N ILE A 38 -10.20 -16.93 7.37
CA ILE A 38 -10.82 -17.49 8.57
C ILE A 38 -10.20 -16.86 9.82
N SER A 39 -11.05 -16.52 10.79
CA SER A 39 -10.60 -15.86 12.01
C SER A 39 -9.73 -16.78 12.87
N THR A 40 -8.72 -16.21 13.54
CA THR A 40 -7.95 -16.95 14.54
C THR A 40 -8.86 -17.49 15.64
N THR A 41 -9.87 -16.73 16.05
CA THR A 41 -10.83 -17.12 17.09
C THR A 41 -11.61 -18.37 16.71
N ILE A 42 -12.19 -18.43 15.50
CA ILE A 42 -12.98 -19.59 15.09
C ILE A 42 -12.10 -20.80 14.82
N THR A 43 -10.90 -20.57 14.27
CA THR A 43 -9.89 -21.61 14.05
C THR A 43 -9.54 -22.30 15.38
N ASP A 44 -9.32 -21.53 16.45
CA ASP A 44 -9.01 -22.05 17.79
C ASP A 44 -10.22 -22.76 18.43
N GLN A 45 -11.42 -22.17 18.34
CA GLN A 45 -12.64 -22.73 18.92
C GLN A 45 -13.01 -24.08 18.29
N LEU A 46 -12.90 -24.17 16.97
CA LEU A 46 -13.21 -25.37 16.20
C LEU A 46 -12.03 -26.36 16.16
N LYS A 47 -10.87 -26.00 16.74
CA LYS A 47 -9.63 -26.80 16.71
C LYS A 47 -9.25 -27.21 15.29
N VAL A 48 -9.42 -26.29 14.35
CA VAL A 48 -9.09 -26.51 12.94
C VAL A 48 -7.59 -26.75 12.81
N LYS A 49 -7.22 -27.76 12.02
CA LYS A 49 -5.81 -28.01 11.71
C LYS A 49 -5.29 -26.88 10.81
N THR A 50 -4.20 -26.27 11.22
CA THR A 50 -3.54 -25.20 10.46
C THR A 50 -2.11 -25.60 10.12
N GLU A 51 -1.61 -25.09 9.01
CA GLU A 51 -0.24 -25.26 8.55
C GLU A 51 0.47 -23.90 8.50
N VAL A 52 1.76 -23.88 8.84
CA VAL A 52 2.55 -22.64 8.85
C VAL A 52 3.11 -22.41 7.45
N LEU A 53 2.96 -21.18 6.94
CA LEU A 53 3.53 -20.78 5.66
C LEU A 53 5.05 -20.64 5.76
N GLU A 54 5.79 -21.07 4.72
CA GLU A 54 7.24 -20.91 4.65
C GLU A 54 7.68 -19.44 4.73
N SER A 55 6.87 -18.54 4.16
CA SER A 55 7.09 -17.10 4.20
C SER A 55 5.79 -16.39 4.58
N PRO A 56 5.82 -15.41 5.50
CA PRO A 56 4.65 -14.61 5.83
C PRO A 56 4.13 -13.81 4.63
N LEU A 57 2.84 -13.89 4.37
CA LEU A 57 2.18 -13.11 3.32
C LEU A 57 1.69 -11.77 3.87
N PRO A 58 2.04 -10.62 3.25
CA PRO A 58 1.48 -9.33 3.65
C PRO A 58 0.01 -9.22 3.21
N VAL A 59 -0.86 -8.78 4.14
CA VAL A 59 -2.25 -8.43 3.83
C VAL A 59 -2.35 -6.93 3.60
N TYR A 60 -2.78 -6.53 2.41
CA TYR A 60 -3.06 -5.13 2.08
C TYR A 60 -4.53 -4.83 2.39
N LEU A 61 -4.77 -4.04 3.43
CA LEU A 61 -6.11 -3.52 3.73
C LEU A 61 -6.33 -2.17 3.05
N ALA A 62 -7.60 -1.80 2.87
CA ALA A 62 -8.02 -0.53 2.28
C ALA A 62 -7.64 0.74 3.11
N VAL A 63 -6.94 0.58 4.24
CA VAL A 63 -6.50 1.68 5.11
C VAL A 63 -4.98 1.72 5.18
N GLN A 64 -4.42 2.89 4.88
CA GLN A 64 -2.98 3.12 4.94
C GLN A 64 -2.48 2.96 6.38
N GLY A 65 -1.58 1.99 6.61
CA GLY A 65 -0.87 1.81 7.90
C GLY A 65 -1.14 0.49 8.63
N SER A 66 -2.15 -0.29 8.25
CA SER A 66 -2.32 -1.64 8.80
C SER A 66 -1.29 -2.59 8.19
N ARG A 67 -0.51 -3.26 9.03
CA ARG A 67 0.47 -4.28 8.61
C ARG A 67 0.04 -5.64 9.17
N LEU A 68 -0.97 -6.24 8.58
CA LEU A 68 -1.33 -7.63 8.88
C LEU A 68 -0.45 -8.58 8.08
N LYS A 69 -0.05 -9.69 8.69
CA LYS A 69 0.72 -10.76 8.05
C LYS A 69 0.02 -12.08 8.28
N ILE A 70 -0.14 -12.85 7.22
CA ILE A 70 -0.64 -14.22 7.25
C ILE A 70 0.57 -15.12 7.47
N ASN A 71 0.52 -15.93 8.52
CA ASN A 71 1.57 -16.90 8.82
C ASN A 71 1.07 -18.33 8.74
N ARG A 72 -0.25 -18.53 8.67
CA ARG A 72 -0.88 -19.83 8.76
C ARG A 72 -2.03 -19.93 7.77
N VAL A 73 -2.25 -21.14 7.30
CA VAL A 73 -3.40 -21.51 6.48
C VAL A 73 -4.17 -22.61 7.18
N ALA A 74 -5.47 -22.66 6.97
CA ALA A 74 -6.37 -23.69 7.46
C ALA A 74 -7.04 -24.38 6.28
N GLU A 75 -7.18 -25.69 6.38
CA GLU A 75 -8.04 -26.46 5.47
C GLU A 75 -9.27 -26.90 6.26
N VAL A 76 -10.46 -26.63 5.73
CA VAL A 76 -11.74 -26.91 6.40
C VAL A 76 -12.71 -27.58 5.46
N ASN A 77 -13.56 -28.46 6.00
CA ASN A 77 -14.78 -28.84 5.30
C ASN A 77 -15.74 -27.64 5.34
N PHE A 78 -16.02 -27.09 4.17
CA PHE A 78 -16.85 -25.91 3.99
C PHE A 78 -18.16 -26.28 3.32
N LYS A 79 -19.28 -25.84 3.90
CA LYS A 79 -20.60 -25.97 3.28
C LYS A 79 -21.35 -24.66 3.25
N TYR A 80 -21.91 -24.34 2.08
CA TYR A 80 -22.79 -23.21 1.89
C TYR A 80 -23.74 -23.45 0.72
N GLN A 81 -25.05 -23.38 0.99
CA GLN A 81 -26.09 -23.76 0.04
C GLN A 81 -25.86 -25.17 -0.54
N VAL A 82 -25.49 -25.26 -1.82
CA VAL A 82 -25.24 -26.50 -2.56
C VAL A 82 -23.77 -26.91 -2.57
N ILE A 83 -22.86 -26.06 -2.08
CA ILE A 83 -21.42 -26.32 -2.01
C ILE A 83 -21.14 -27.16 -0.76
N ASP A 84 -20.38 -28.24 -0.93
CA ASP A 84 -19.79 -29.07 0.13
C ASP A 84 -18.42 -29.57 -0.35
N CYS A 85 -17.36 -28.90 0.09
CA CYS A 85 -16.00 -29.22 -0.37
C CYS A 85 -14.93 -28.86 0.69
N SER A 86 -13.71 -29.33 0.46
CA SER A 86 -12.55 -28.90 1.25
C SER A 86 -12.03 -27.59 0.70
N CYS A 87 -11.94 -26.56 1.54
CA CYS A 87 -11.47 -25.23 1.15
C CYS A 87 -10.28 -24.81 2.01
N ARG A 88 -9.29 -24.17 1.37
CA ARG A 88 -8.15 -23.55 2.03
C ARG A 88 -8.48 -22.08 2.33
N PHE A 89 -8.26 -21.67 3.57
CA PHE A 89 -8.40 -20.28 4.02
C PHE A 89 -7.10 -19.77 4.65
N ASP A 90 -6.84 -18.48 4.48
CA ASP A 90 -5.77 -17.80 5.17
C ASP A 90 -6.21 -17.42 6.59
N VAL A 91 -5.41 -17.74 7.60
CA VAL A 91 -5.75 -17.49 9.00
C VAL A 91 -5.31 -16.08 9.38
N VAL A 92 -6.26 -15.22 9.73
CA VAL A 92 -5.98 -13.83 10.13
C VAL A 92 -6.85 -13.42 11.32
N ASN A 93 -6.43 -12.39 12.05
CA ASN A 93 -7.27 -11.81 13.08
C ASN A 93 -8.25 -10.82 12.43
N VAL A 94 -9.47 -11.27 12.13
CA VAL A 94 -10.57 -10.42 11.64
C VAL A 94 -11.47 -10.01 12.79
N ASP A 95 -11.87 -8.74 12.80
CA ASP A 95 -12.84 -8.22 13.75
C ASP A 95 -14.27 -8.37 13.19
N ASN A 96 -15.21 -8.75 14.06
CA ASN A 96 -16.67 -8.80 13.83
C ASN A 96 -17.23 -9.91 12.93
N TYR A 97 -16.38 -10.71 12.29
CA TYR A 97 -16.78 -11.84 11.44
C TYR A 97 -15.93 -13.07 11.74
N ASP A 98 -16.50 -14.27 11.53
CA ASP A 98 -15.75 -15.51 11.69
C ASP A 98 -14.95 -15.85 10.43
N MET A 99 -15.47 -15.45 9.26
CA MET A 99 -14.84 -15.67 7.95
C MET A 99 -15.10 -14.50 7.00
N ILE A 100 -14.25 -14.36 6.00
CA ILE A 100 -14.46 -13.50 4.83
C ILE A 100 -14.32 -14.37 3.58
N LEU A 101 -15.36 -14.39 2.74
CA LEU A 101 -15.34 -14.99 1.42
C LEU A 101 -15.04 -13.88 0.41
N GLY A 102 -13.81 -13.87 -0.05
CA GLY A 102 -13.27 -12.90 -0.98
C GLY A 102 -13.48 -13.30 -2.44
N THR A 103 -12.78 -12.59 -3.32
CA THR A 103 -12.82 -12.83 -4.76
C THR A 103 -12.43 -14.24 -5.17
N PRO A 104 -11.50 -14.99 -4.52
CA PRO A 104 -11.20 -16.34 -4.97
C PRO A 104 -12.41 -17.27 -4.82
N PHE A 105 -13.00 -17.39 -3.61
CA PHE A 105 -14.24 -18.15 -3.41
C PHE A 105 -15.36 -17.72 -4.37
N LEU A 106 -15.61 -16.41 -4.47
CA LEU A 106 -16.69 -15.87 -5.29
C LEU A 106 -16.49 -16.19 -6.79
N PHE A 107 -15.24 -16.12 -7.27
CA PHE A 107 -14.89 -16.42 -8.65
C PHE A 107 -15.00 -17.91 -8.95
N GLN A 108 -14.39 -18.76 -8.11
CA GLN A 108 -14.36 -20.21 -8.32
C GLN A 108 -15.75 -20.84 -8.37
N HIS A 109 -16.68 -20.36 -7.53
CA HIS A 109 -18.06 -20.84 -7.49
C HIS A 109 -19.03 -20.05 -8.37
N GLN A 110 -18.52 -19.10 -9.17
CA GLN A 110 -19.30 -18.22 -10.05
C GLN A 110 -20.49 -17.58 -9.32
N VAL A 111 -20.20 -17.01 -8.14
CA VAL A 111 -21.22 -16.43 -7.27
C VAL A 111 -21.73 -15.13 -7.89
N ALA A 112 -23.05 -15.03 -8.07
CA ALA A 112 -23.70 -13.77 -8.42
C ALA A 112 -24.45 -13.20 -7.21
N ILE A 113 -24.24 -11.91 -6.97
CA ILE A 113 -24.82 -11.18 -5.84
C ILE A 113 -25.68 -10.05 -6.40
N GLY A 114 -26.97 -10.06 -6.06
CA GLY A 114 -27.87 -8.94 -6.30
C GLY A 114 -28.28 -8.26 -5.01
N LEU A 115 -28.51 -6.95 -5.09
CA LEU A 115 -28.99 -6.12 -3.98
C LEU A 115 -30.34 -5.49 -4.36
N ASN A 116 -31.19 -5.25 -3.34
CA ASN A 116 -32.51 -4.63 -3.49
C ASN A 116 -33.48 -5.37 -4.46
N PRO A 117 -33.92 -6.61 -4.14
CA PRO A 117 -33.67 -7.35 -2.91
C PRO A 117 -32.36 -8.12 -2.92
N THR A 118 -31.79 -8.35 -1.74
CA THR A 118 -30.59 -9.16 -1.60
C THR A 118 -30.86 -10.60 -2.02
N HIS A 119 -30.09 -11.10 -2.98
CA HIS A 119 -30.10 -12.51 -3.37
C HIS A 119 -28.69 -12.95 -3.79
N ILE A 120 -28.40 -14.23 -3.55
CA ILE A 120 -27.09 -14.83 -3.83
C ILE A 120 -27.35 -16.13 -4.60
N SER A 121 -26.75 -16.27 -5.78
CA SER A 121 -26.84 -17.48 -6.60
C SER A 121 -25.47 -18.09 -6.81
N ILE A 122 -25.37 -19.40 -6.64
CA ILE A 122 -24.16 -20.19 -6.91
C ILE A 122 -24.21 -20.70 -8.35
N GLY A 123 -23.24 -20.31 -9.18
CA GLY A 123 -23.15 -20.75 -10.57
C GLY A 123 -22.42 -22.09 -10.74
N SER A 124 -21.53 -22.45 -9.81
CA SER A 124 -20.81 -23.73 -9.82
C SER A 124 -20.65 -24.32 -8.42
N VAL A 125 -21.01 -25.60 -8.28
CA VAL A 125 -20.86 -26.35 -7.02
C VAL A 125 -19.39 -26.67 -6.77
N GLU A 126 -18.71 -27.16 -7.80
CA GLU A 126 -17.29 -27.43 -7.76
C GLU A 126 -16.49 -26.13 -7.98
N PRO A 127 -15.37 -25.94 -7.25
CA PRO A 127 -14.51 -24.79 -7.47
C PRO A 127 -13.85 -24.88 -8.84
N LYS A 128 -13.96 -23.83 -9.64
CA LYS A 128 -13.24 -23.70 -10.92
C LYS A 128 -11.81 -23.24 -10.73
N ASP A 129 -10.98 -23.50 -11.73
CA ASP A 129 -9.64 -22.94 -11.80
C ASP A 129 -9.70 -21.41 -11.95
N ILE A 130 -8.79 -20.73 -11.26
CA ILE A 130 -8.66 -19.26 -11.36
C ILE A 130 -7.84 -18.95 -12.60
N GLU A 131 -8.52 -18.84 -13.74
CA GLU A 131 -7.94 -18.54 -15.05
C GLU A 131 -8.67 -17.37 -15.71
N GLY A 132 -7.93 -16.48 -16.39
CA GLY A 132 -8.50 -15.35 -17.12
C GLY A 132 -7.60 -14.12 -17.16
N GLU A 133 -7.98 -13.14 -17.97
CA GLU A 133 -7.25 -11.87 -18.16
C GLU A 133 -7.19 -11.03 -16.87
N ASP A 134 -8.22 -11.13 -16.01
CA ASP A 134 -8.36 -10.41 -14.74
C ASP A 134 -7.87 -11.21 -13.51
N THR A 135 -6.79 -11.99 -13.64
CA THR A 135 -6.21 -12.76 -12.53
C THR A 135 -4.85 -12.20 -12.09
N THR A 136 -4.61 -12.13 -10.77
CA THR A 136 -3.35 -11.62 -10.21
C THR A 136 -2.71 -12.66 -9.29
N VAL A 137 -1.41 -12.91 -9.47
CA VAL A 137 -0.66 -13.86 -8.63
C VAL A 137 -0.12 -13.15 -7.38
N ILE A 138 -0.49 -13.64 -6.21
CA ILE A 138 0.11 -13.22 -4.93
C ILE A 138 1.49 -13.88 -4.83
N LEU A 139 2.54 -13.17 -5.23
CA LEU A 139 3.91 -13.68 -5.27
C LEU A 139 4.54 -13.74 -3.87
N SER A 140 4.23 -14.78 -3.09
CA SER A 140 4.82 -15.03 -1.77
C SER A 140 6.33 -15.30 -1.82
N ALA A 141 6.77 -16.12 -2.77
CA ALA A 141 8.14 -16.60 -2.86
C ALA A 141 8.99 -15.83 -3.90
N ALA A 142 8.36 -15.29 -4.94
CA ALA A 142 9.08 -14.52 -5.95
C ALA A 142 9.40 -13.09 -5.50
N ALA A 143 8.79 -12.60 -4.41
CA ALA A 143 9.13 -11.29 -3.85
C ALA A 143 10.61 -11.24 -3.38
N THR A 144 11.15 -12.33 -2.83
CA THR A 144 12.57 -12.41 -2.46
C THR A 144 13.47 -12.37 -3.70
N VAL A 145 13.12 -13.13 -4.74
CA VAL A 145 13.84 -13.14 -6.04
C VAL A 145 13.74 -11.78 -6.75
N LEU A 146 12.61 -11.10 -6.60
CA LEU A 146 12.40 -9.73 -7.09
C LEU A 146 13.15 -8.70 -6.26
N THR A 147 13.42 -8.94 -4.97
CA THR A 147 14.17 -8.00 -4.13
C THR A 147 15.61 -7.88 -4.61
N ASP A 148 16.28 -9.00 -4.87
CA ASP A 148 17.63 -9.02 -5.47
C ASP A 148 17.64 -8.36 -6.86
N THR A 149 16.58 -8.60 -7.64
CA THR A 149 16.41 -7.97 -8.96
C THR A 149 16.19 -6.47 -8.85
N LEU A 150 15.41 -6.02 -7.85
CA LEU A 150 15.12 -4.61 -7.58
C LEU A 150 16.34 -3.88 -7.04
N GLU A 151 17.14 -4.52 -6.18
CA GLU A 151 18.42 -3.97 -5.70
C GLU A 151 19.40 -3.81 -6.85
N ARG A 152 19.53 -4.82 -7.71
CA ARG A 152 20.31 -4.71 -8.94
C ARG A 152 19.83 -3.57 -9.84
N LEU A 153 18.52 -3.41 -10.02
CA LEU A 153 17.95 -2.31 -10.82
C LEU A 153 18.21 -0.94 -10.15
N ARG A 154 18.13 -0.84 -8.83
CA ARG A 154 18.47 0.37 -8.08
C ARG A 154 19.93 0.73 -8.26
N GLU A 155 20.85 -0.23 -8.13
CA GLU A 155 22.28 -0.01 -8.37
C GLU A 155 22.54 0.47 -9.80
N GLN A 156 21.91 -0.17 -10.78
CA GLN A 156 22.01 0.25 -12.18
C GLN A 156 21.48 1.67 -12.42
N LEU A 157 20.36 2.04 -11.80
CA LEU A 157 19.79 3.38 -11.92
C LEU A 157 20.64 4.43 -11.20
N CYS A 158 21.13 4.13 -10.00
CA CYS A 158 22.03 5.00 -9.25
C CYS A 158 23.34 5.23 -10.01
N GLY A 159 23.94 4.19 -10.59
CA GLY A 159 25.14 4.34 -11.42
C GLY A 159 24.89 5.14 -12.70
N LYS A 160 23.73 4.96 -13.35
CA LYS A 160 23.35 5.77 -14.53
C LYS A 160 23.08 7.24 -14.22
N ALA A 161 22.70 7.56 -12.98
CA ALA A 161 22.36 8.90 -12.53
C ALA A 161 23.46 9.51 -11.63
N GLU A 162 24.64 8.91 -11.60
CA GLU A 162 25.76 9.38 -10.78
C GLU A 162 26.19 10.82 -11.16
N ASP A 163 26.06 11.18 -12.43
CA ASP A 163 26.32 12.52 -12.96
C ASP A 163 25.27 13.56 -12.54
N LEU A 164 24.02 13.14 -12.27
CA LEU A 164 22.93 14.01 -11.84
C LEU A 164 22.94 14.25 -10.33
N CYS A 165 23.41 13.28 -9.55
CA CYS A 165 23.45 13.33 -8.09
C CYS A 165 24.79 13.84 -7.56
N GLN A 166 25.40 14.80 -8.25
CA GLN A 166 26.64 15.44 -7.80
C GLN A 166 26.38 16.26 -6.52
N ASP A 167 27.41 16.34 -5.69
CA ASP A 167 27.40 17.26 -4.55
C ASP A 167 27.22 18.69 -5.08
N GLY A 168 26.11 19.33 -4.73
CA GLY A 168 25.78 20.70 -5.16
C GLY A 168 26.84 21.75 -4.74
N ALA A 169 27.76 21.35 -3.86
CA ALA A 169 28.99 22.06 -3.53
C ALA A 169 29.99 22.21 -4.68
N ARG A 170 30.10 21.18 -5.55
CA ARG A 170 31.14 21.03 -6.57
C ARG A 170 30.62 21.19 -8.00
N ALA A 171 29.30 21.19 -8.18
CA ALA A 171 28.70 21.38 -9.48
C ALA A 171 29.02 22.78 -10.01
N GLU A 172 29.60 22.84 -11.21
CA GLU A 172 29.78 24.10 -11.93
C GLU A 172 28.40 24.74 -12.18
N LEU A 173 28.33 26.07 -12.09
CA LEU A 173 27.11 26.77 -12.44
C LEU A 173 26.78 26.46 -13.91
N PRO A 174 25.52 26.12 -14.24
CA PRO A 174 25.14 25.95 -15.62
C PRO A 174 25.45 27.25 -16.38
N LEU A 175 25.97 27.10 -17.60
CA LEU A 175 26.24 28.23 -18.48
C LEU A 175 25.03 29.17 -18.52
N ARG A 176 25.29 30.47 -18.42
CA ARG A 176 24.24 31.50 -18.52
C ARG A 176 23.48 31.30 -19.82
N ARG A 177 22.28 30.75 -19.73
CA ARG A 177 21.37 30.63 -20.87
C ARG A 177 20.86 32.03 -21.20
N ALA A 178 20.70 32.34 -22.48
CA ALA A 178 20.06 33.58 -22.91
C ALA A 178 18.65 33.63 -22.29
N ILE A 179 18.45 34.55 -21.35
CA ILE A 179 17.14 34.78 -20.75
C ILE A 179 16.38 35.68 -21.73
N ASN A 180 15.40 35.11 -22.43
CA ASN A 180 14.60 35.81 -23.45
C ASN A 180 13.57 36.80 -22.87
N HIS A 181 13.68 37.16 -21.59
CA HIS A 181 12.77 38.11 -20.95
C HIS A 181 13.52 38.92 -19.90
N THR A 182 13.26 40.22 -19.88
CA THR A 182 13.78 41.12 -18.85
C THR A 182 12.69 41.28 -17.79
N ILE A 183 12.99 40.95 -16.54
CA ILE A 183 12.09 41.25 -15.42
C ILE A 183 12.41 42.68 -14.95
N PRO A 184 11.51 43.67 -15.12
CA PRO A 184 11.76 45.04 -14.72
C PRO A 184 11.55 45.17 -13.19
N LEU A 185 12.59 44.89 -12.40
CA LEU A 185 12.56 44.96 -10.93
C LEU A 185 13.54 45.98 -10.36
N ILE A 186 13.78 47.10 -11.03
CA ILE A 186 14.60 48.17 -10.48
C ILE A 186 13.76 49.43 -10.39
N ASP A 187 13.36 49.76 -9.17
CA ASP A 187 12.94 51.11 -8.79
C ASP A 187 14.20 51.86 -8.33
N GLU A 188 14.70 52.75 -9.18
CA GLU A 188 15.95 53.49 -8.97
C GLU A 188 15.89 54.40 -7.73
N ASN A 189 14.69 54.73 -7.24
CA ASN A 189 14.48 55.59 -6.06
C ASN A 189 14.27 54.80 -4.77
N LYS A 190 14.31 53.46 -4.81
CA LYS A 190 14.00 52.62 -3.65
C LYS A 190 15.19 52.51 -2.71
N VAL A 191 15.13 53.24 -1.61
CA VAL A 191 16.12 53.15 -0.51
C VAL A 191 15.78 51.96 0.38
N TYR A 192 16.58 50.89 0.31
CA TYR A 192 16.44 49.73 1.18
C TYR A 192 17.09 49.98 2.54
N SER A 193 16.35 49.76 3.63
CA SER A 193 16.93 49.77 4.97
C SER A 193 17.84 48.54 5.13
N TRP A 194 19.16 48.75 5.22
CA TRP A 194 20.08 47.65 5.46
C TRP A 194 19.88 47.09 6.87
N ARG A 195 19.58 45.79 6.97
CA ARG A 195 19.62 45.05 8.24
C ARG A 195 20.71 43.98 8.14
N PRO A 196 21.65 43.92 9.10
CA PRO A 196 22.63 42.85 9.11
C PRO A 196 21.93 41.51 9.27
N SER A 197 22.24 40.56 8.38
CA SER A 197 21.82 39.17 8.52
C SER A 197 22.43 38.59 9.80
N ARG A 198 21.60 38.03 10.69
CA ARG A 198 22.05 37.36 11.91
C ARG A 198 22.06 35.86 11.68
N CYS A 199 23.21 35.21 11.87
CA CYS A 199 23.32 33.76 11.92
C CYS A 199 23.37 33.31 13.40
N PRO A 200 22.48 32.43 13.85
CA PRO A 200 22.54 31.85 15.20
C PRO A 200 23.91 31.21 15.47
N ASP A 201 24.46 31.37 16.67
CA ASP A 201 25.79 30.86 17.03
C ASP A 201 25.99 29.36 16.72
N PRO A 202 25.01 28.45 16.97
CA PRO A 202 25.17 27.03 16.64
C PRO A 202 25.32 26.72 15.15
N LEU A 203 24.83 27.60 14.27
CA LEU A 203 24.87 27.44 12.81
C LEU A 203 26.07 28.16 12.18
N ARG A 204 26.86 28.89 12.97
CA ARG A 204 28.04 29.62 12.48
C ARG A 204 29.06 28.71 11.77
N PRO A 205 29.36 27.48 12.24
CA PRO A 205 30.28 26.57 11.54
C PRO A 205 29.76 26.17 10.16
N LEU A 206 28.49 25.75 10.07
CA LEU A 206 27.84 25.36 8.81
C LEU A 206 27.80 26.51 7.81
N TRP A 207 27.57 27.74 8.31
CA TRP A 207 27.58 28.93 7.46
C TRP A 207 28.98 29.23 6.92
N GLN A 208 30.02 29.11 7.74
CA GLN A 208 31.41 29.35 7.31
C GLN A 208 31.84 28.34 6.23
N GLU A 209 31.52 27.06 6.44
CA GLU A 209 31.79 25.98 5.48
C GLU A 209 31.12 26.26 4.13
N LYS A 210 29.81 26.53 4.14
CA LYS A 210 29.05 26.81 2.92
C LYS A 210 29.49 28.10 2.22
N ARG A 211 29.85 29.14 2.98
CA ARG A 211 30.36 30.40 2.43
C ARG A 211 31.69 30.19 1.70
N ASN A 212 32.63 29.48 2.33
CA ASN A 212 33.95 29.25 1.72
C ASN A 212 33.81 28.44 0.43
N MET A 213 32.97 27.39 0.46
CA MET A 213 32.63 26.58 -0.70
C MET A 213 32.06 27.39 -1.88
N TYR A 214 31.19 28.38 -1.61
CA TYR A 214 30.64 29.27 -2.65
C TYR A 214 31.64 30.29 -3.19
N LEU A 215 32.63 30.70 -2.38
CA LEU A 215 33.72 31.55 -2.85
C LEU A 215 34.73 30.77 -3.70
N GLU A 216 35.03 29.53 -3.30
CA GLU A 216 35.93 28.62 -4.05
C GLU A 216 35.35 28.17 -5.39
N SER A 217 34.04 27.91 -5.45
CA SER A 217 33.32 27.55 -6.69
C SER A 217 32.94 28.75 -7.58
N GLU A 218 33.39 29.96 -7.24
CA GLU A 218 33.05 31.23 -7.88
C GLU A 218 31.55 31.55 -7.99
N GLN A 219 30.70 30.81 -7.28
CA GLN A 219 29.26 31.07 -7.21
C GLN A 219 28.99 32.43 -6.58
N TRP A 220 29.78 32.80 -5.56
CA TRP A 220 29.75 34.09 -4.90
C TRP A 220 31.03 34.87 -5.16
N ARG A 221 30.90 36.19 -5.29
CA ARG A 221 32.03 37.13 -5.32
C ARG A 221 31.79 38.19 -4.26
N MET A 222 32.85 38.57 -3.55
CA MET A 222 32.75 39.68 -2.61
C MET A 222 32.45 40.95 -3.40
N ALA A 223 31.49 41.75 -2.90
CA ALA A 223 31.24 43.07 -3.47
C ALA A 223 32.49 43.93 -3.28
N SER A 224 33.06 44.38 -4.40
CA SER A 224 34.08 45.41 -4.49
C SER A 224 33.50 46.79 -4.18
#